data_AF-A0A5B8MQ25-F1
#
_entry.id   AF-A0A5B8MQ25-F1
#
_cell.length_a   1.000
_cell.length_b   1.000
_cell.length_c   1.000
_cell.angle_alpha   90.00
_cell.angle_beta   90.00
_cell.angle_gamma   90.00
#
_symmetry.space_group_name_H-M   'P 1'
#
loop_
_entity.id
_entity.type
_entity.pdbx_description
1 polymer ?
#
loop_
_entity_poly.entity_id
_entity_poly.type
_entity_poly.pdbx_seq_one_letter_code
_entity_poly.pdbx_strand_id
1 'polypeptide(L)'
;MDRHHKLRRDPNWSPHGCNLCGKEGHQAAQCTTGTVDWIDRFGLDHFLPKKPYFDIKPREKPDYGKVEEAARLYAEAKELATKNVDTKGASEKFKEELERQEQLKQSGEGESDLPVGWKAYTAPNGKKYYHNLATNKTQWKKPEPEGTAQA
;
A
#
# COMPACT_ATOMS: atom_id res chain seq x y z
N MET A 1 2.16 -16.31 -6.26
CA MET A 1 1.43 -17.59 -6.09
C MET A 1 0.66 -17.70 -4.75
N ASP A 2 0.54 -16.64 -3.94
CA ASP A 2 0.14 -16.74 -2.52
C ASP A 2 -1.36 -16.58 -2.22
N ARG A 3 -2.20 -16.33 -3.24
CA ARG A 3 -3.64 -16.08 -3.07
C ARG A 3 -4.56 -17.25 -3.46
N HIS A 4 -4.08 -18.22 -4.25
CA HIS A 4 -4.92 -19.35 -4.68
C HIS A 4 -5.15 -20.41 -3.61
N HIS A 5 -4.37 -20.42 -2.53
CA HIS A 5 -4.49 -21.41 -1.46
C HIS A 5 -5.35 -20.91 -0.29
N LYS A 6 -5.60 -19.60 -0.17
CA LYS A 6 -6.36 -19.01 0.94
C LYS A 6 -7.88 -19.07 0.72
N LEU A 7 -8.33 -19.07 -0.53
CA LEU A 7 -9.76 -19.08 -0.89
C LEU A 7 -10.36 -20.50 -1.03
N ARG A 8 -9.55 -21.55 -0.86
CA ARG A 8 -9.97 -22.96 -1.00
C ARG A 8 -9.84 -23.79 0.28
N ARG A 9 -9.61 -23.16 1.42
CA ARG A 9 -9.43 -23.84 2.71
C ARG A 9 -10.56 -23.43 3.64
N ASP A 10 -11.18 -24.41 4.29
CA ASP A 10 -12.21 -24.16 5.29
C ASP A 10 -11.65 -23.30 6.43
N PRO A 11 -12.43 -22.37 7.02
CA PRO A 11 -11.96 -21.49 8.08
C PRO A 11 -11.50 -22.20 9.36
N ASN A 12 -11.96 -23.45 9.59
CA ASN A 12 -11.61 -24.27 10.75
C ASN A 12 -10.43 -25.22 10.48
N TRP A 13 -9.80 -25.11 9.31
CA TRP A 13 -8.70 -25.96 8.90
C TRP A 13 -7.36 -25.37 9.37
N SER A 14 -6.60 -26.12 10.17
CA SER A 14 -5.31 -25.66 10.69
C SER A 14 -4.34 -25.34 9.55
N PRO A 15 -3.64 -24.18 9.58
CA PRO A 15 -2.60 -23.85 8.61
C PRO A 15 -1.46 -24.90 8.54
N HIS A 16 -1.28 -25.68 9.61
CA HIS A 16 -0.26 -26.72 9.74
C HIS A 16 -0.81 -28.13 9.44
N GLY A 17 -2.09 -28.24 9.06
CA GLY A 17 -2.71 -29.48 8.65
C GLY A 17 -2.22 -29.98 7.29
N CYS A 18 -2.21 -31.29 7.10
CA CYS A 18 -1.95 -31.90 5.81
C CYS A 18 -3.04 -31.51 4.79
N ASN A 19 -2.64 -31.02 3.60
CA ASN A 19 -3.55 -30.54 2.55
C ASN A 19 -4.56 -31.60 2.04
N LEU A 20 -4.36 -32.88 2.32
CA LEU A 20 -5.21 -33.98 1.86
C LEU A 20 -6.21 -34.46 2.93
N CYS A 21 -5.77 -34.61 4.18
CA CYS A 21 -6.58 -35.20 5.26
C CYS A 21 -6.87 -34.26 6.44
N GLY A 22 -6.25 -33.07 6.45
CA GLY A 22 -6.41 -32.05 7.49
C GLY A 22 -5.83 -32.37 8.86
N LYS A 23 -5.20 -33.54 9.05
CA LYS A 23 -4.48 -33.86 10.28
C LYS A 23 -3.12 -33.15 10.32
N GLU A 24 -2.75 -32.64 11.48
CA GLU A 24 -1.45 -32.03 11.73
C GLU A 24 -0.36 -33.10 11.87
N GLY A 25 0.90 -32.72 11.65
CA GLY A 25 2.06 -33.57 11.91
C GLY A 25 2.65 -34.31 10.71
N HIS A 26 2.15 -34.10 9.50
CA HIS A 26 2.78 -34.62 8.28
C HIS A 26 2.51 -33.75 7.04
N GLN A 27 3.45 -33.77 6.10
CA GLN A 27 3.25 -33.13 4.79
C GLN A 27 2.31 -33.96 3.92
N ALA A 28 1.64 -33.33 2.94
CA ALA A 28 0.73 -34.01 2.03
C ALA A 28 1.39 -35.20 1.29
N ALA A 29 2.69 -35.11 0.99
CA ALA A 29 3.45 -36.19 0.37
C ALA A 29 3.64 -37.43 1.27
N GLN A 30 3.47 -37.29 2.59
CA GLN A 30 3.65 -38.34 3.61
C GLN A 30 2.32 -38.74 4.24
N CYS A 31 1.20 -38.33 3.65
CA CYS A 31 -0.13 -38.63 4.16
C CYS A 31 -0.51 -40.09 3.89
N THR A 32 -0.61 -40.88 4.95
CA THR A 32 -1.00 -42.31 4.88
C THR A 32 -2.45 -42.54 4.51
N THR A 33 -3.33 -41.55 4.77
CA THR A 33 -4.69 -41.45 4.21
C THR A 33 -4.72 -40.84 2.80
N GLY A 34 -3.58 -40.41 2.27
CA GLY A 34 -3.44 -39.51 1.13
C GLY A 34 -3.02 -40.18 -0.17
N THR A 35 -3.07 -41.52 -0.27
CA THR A 35 -3.10 -42.18 -1.58
C THR A 35 -4.50 -41.96 -2.18
N VAL A 36 -4.82 -40.70 -2.50
CA VAL A 36 -6.00 -40.39 -3.31
C VAL A 36 -5.67 -40.97 -4.67
N ASP A 37 -6.31 -42.10 -4.98
CA ASP A 37 -6.21 -42.68 -6.30
C ASP A 37 -6.97 -41.76 -7.25
N TRP A 38 -6.24 -40.79 -7.80
CA TRP A 38 -6.79 -39.75 -8.66
C TRP A 38 -7.44 -40.36 -9.90
N ILE A 39 -6.94 -41.52 -10.35
CA ILE A 39 -7.47 -42.28 -11.48
C ILE A 39 -8.85 -42.85 -11.14
N ASP A 40 -9.03 -43.41 -9.94
CA ASP A 40 -10.35 -43.88 -9.49
C ASP A 40 -11.33 -42.71 -9.30
N ARG A 41 -10.86 -41.58 -8.74
CA ARG A 41 -11.72 -40.43 -8.42
C ARG A 41 -12.24 -39.68 -9.65
N PHE A 42 -11.42 -39.50 -10.68
CA PHE A 42 -11.75 -38.68 -11.84
C PHE A 42 -11.85 -39.47 -13.15
N GLY A 43 -11.51 -40.76 -13.11
CA GLY A 43 -11.34 -41.59 -14.30
C GLY A 43 -10.04 -41.26 -15.05
N LEU A 44 -9.49 -42.27 -15.73
CA LEU A 44 -8.27 -42.13 -16.54
C LEU A 44 -8.40 -41.04 -17.63
N ASP A 45 -9.62 -40.81 -18.14
CA ASP A 45 -9.92 -39.80 -19.17
C ASP A 45 -9.60 -38.35 -18.74
N HIS A 46 -9.57 -38.07 -17.45
CA HIS A 46 -9.17 -36.75 -16.93
C HIS A 46 -7.66 -36.50 -16.98
N PHE A 47 -6.86 -37.57 -17.05
CA PHE A 47 -5.40 -37.50 -17.11
C PHE A 47 -4.85 -37.87 -18.48
N LEU A 48 -5.67 -38.51 -19.33
CA LEU A 48 -5.37 -38.63 -20.73
C LEU A 48 -5.45 -37.23 -21.36
N PRO A 49 -4.40 -36.79 -22.08
CA PRO A 49 -4.50 -35.59 -22.87
C PRO A 49 -5.63 -35.80 -23.89
N LYS A 50 -6.77 -35.15 -23.63
CA LYS A 50 -7.90 -35.13 -24.56
C LYS A 50 -7.34 -34.78 -25.92
N LYS A 51 -7.76 -35.54 -26.95
CA LYS A 51 -7.30 -35.51 -28.35
C LYS A 51 -6.62 -34.19 -28.65
N PRO A 52 -5.33 -34.21 -29.05
CA PRO A 52 -4.50 -33.02 -29.04
C PRO A 52 -5.27 -31.91 -29.72
N TYR A 53 -5.31 -30.77 -29.05
CA TYR A 53 -5.85 -29.52 -29.56
C TYR A 53 -5.17 -29.20 -30.90
N PHE A 54 -5.58 -29.83 -32.00
CA PHE A 54 -5.02 -29.60 -33.33
C PHE A 54 -5.39 -28.20 -33.85
N ASP A 55 -6.23 -27.46 -33.12
CA ASP A 55 -6.58 -26.07 -33.37
C ASP A 55 -5.82 -25.06 -32.49
N ILE A 56 -4.68 -25.43 -31.87
CA ILE A 56 -3.76 -24.41 -31.35
C ILE A 56 -3.16 -23.69 -32.55
N LYS A 57 -3.77 -22.58 -32.95
CA LYS A 57 -3.22 -21.71 -33.99
C LYS A 57 -1.78 -21.36 -33.59
N PRO A 58 -0.78 -21.61 -34.45
CA PRO A 58 0.59 -21.22 -34.16
C PRO A 58 0.61 -19.71 -33.91
N ARG A 59 1.35 -19.29 -32.88
CA ARG A 59 1.51 -17.88 -32.56
C ARG A 59 2.13 -17.19 -33.77
N GLU A 60 1.36 -16.33 -34.42
CA GLU A 60 1.86 -15.50 -35.50
C GLU A 60 2.89 -14.52 -34.93
N LYS A 61 4.02 -14.38 -35.62
CA LYS A 61 5.08 -13.48 -35.16
C LYS A 61 4.57 -12.04 -35.33
N PRO A 62 4.71 -11.18 -34.29
CA PRO A 62 4.40 -9.77 -34.43
C PRO A 62 5.23 -9.14 -35.55
N ASP A 63 4.63 -8.18 -36.25
CA ASP A 63 5.32 -7.36 -37.25
C ASP A 63 6.28 -6.41 -36.53
N TYR A 64 7.55 -6.81 -36.42
CA TYR A 64 8.58 -6.05 -35.71
C TYR A 64 8.82 -4.67 -36.32
N GLY A 65 8.61 -4.49 -37.63
CA GLY A 65 8.77 -3.18 -38.28
C GLY A 65 7.75 -2.16 -37.79
N LYS A 66 6.48 -2.57 -37.62
CA LYS A 66 5.43 -1.71 -37.05
C LYS A 66 5.67 -1.37 -35.59
N VAL A 67 6.19 -2.34 -34.82
CA VAL A 67 6.53 -2.12 -33.41
C VAL A 67 7.69 -1.13 -33.28
N GLU A 68 8.69 -1.23 -34.15
CA GLU A 68 9.83 -0.31 -34.19
C GLU A 68 9.40 1.11 -34.59
N GLU A 69 8.55 1.24 -35.62
CA GLU A 69 8.01 2.54 -36.03
C GLU A 69 7.23 3.22 -34.90
N ALA A 70 6.34 2.47 -34.23
CA ALA A 70 5.59 2.98 -33.08
C ALA A 70 6.52 3.39 -31.93
N ALA A 71 7.55 2.61 -31.64
CA ALA A 71 8.54 2.93 -30.61
C ALA A 71 9.31 4.22 -30.95
N ARG A 72 9.67 4.42 -32.21
CA ARG A 72 10.37 5.63 -32.68
C ARG A 72 9.48 6.88 -32.57
N LEU A 73 8.22 6.79 -32.99
CA LEU A 73 7.26 7.88 -32.87
C LEU A 73 7.01 8.26 -31.41
N TYR A 74 6.91 7.26 -30.53
CA TYR A 74 6.78 7.51 -29.10
C TYR A 74 8.03 8.19 -28.50
N ALA A 75 9.23 7.76 -28.89
CA ALA A 75 10.47 8.38 -28.45
C ALA A 75 10.55 9.84 -28.91
N GLU A 76 10.23 10.13 -30.17
CA GLU A 76 10.18 11.50 -30.70
C GLU A 76 9.16 12.36 -29.94
N ALA A 77 7.94 11.86 -29.74
CA ALA A 77 6.91 12.56 -28.97
C ALA A 77 7.35 12.83 -27.53
N LYS A 78 8.02 11.88 -26.88
CA LYS A 78 8.56 12.02 -25.53
C LYS A 78 9.65 13.08 -25.47
N GLU A 79 10.56 13.11 -26.45
CA GLU A 79 11.62 14.14 -26.54
C GLU A 79 11.04 15.54 -26.80
N LEU A 80 10.00 15.65 -27.62
CA LEU A 80 9.30 16.93 -27.81
C LEU A 80 8.58 17.37 -26.53
N ALA A 81 7.99 16.44 -25.79
CA ALA A 81 7.36 16.72 -24.52
C ALA A 81 8.37 17.18 -23.45
N THR A 82 9.57 16.60 -23.39
CA THR A 82 10.59 17.02 -22.41
C THR A 82 11.23 18.36 -22.77
N LYS A 83 11.44 18.65 -24.06
CA LYS A 83 12.00 19.94 -24.53
C LYS A 83 11.11 21.13 -24.18
N ASN A 84 9.79 20.94 -24.15
CA ASN A 84 8.82 22.02 -23.92
C ASN A 84 8.45 22.20 -22.43
N VAL A 85 9.01 21.41 -21.52
CA VAL A 85 8.72 21.52 -20.09
C VAL A 85 9.91 22.18 -19.38
N ASP A 86 9.69 23.38 -18.85
CA ASP A 86 10.64 24.05 -17.95
C ASP A 86 10.67 23.35 -16.59
N THR A 87 11.40 22.23 -16.54
CA THR A 87 11.59 21.42 -15.34
C THR A 87 12.31 22.20 -14.23
N LYS A 88 13.16 23.17 -14.60
CA LYS A 88 13.87 24.02 -13.64
C LYS A 88 12.92 25.03 -13.01
N GLY A 89 12.19 25.80 -13.81
CA GLY A 89 11.20 26.75 -13.32
C GLY A 89 10.07 26.10 -12.53
N ALA A 90 9.64 24.89 -12.91
CA ALA A 90 8.67 24.12 -12.10
C ALA A 90 9.26 23.68 -10.75
N SER A 91 10.52 23.24 -10.71
CA SER A 91 11.19 22.84 -9.46
C SER A 91 11.48 24.02 -8.53
N GLU A 92 11.80 25.19 -9.09
CA GLU A 92 12.04 26.42 -8.32
C GLU A 92 10.75 26.93 -7.70
N LYS A 93 9.64 26.96 -8.47
CA LYS A 93 8.31 27.30 -7.94
C LYS A 93 7.86 26.34 -6.83
N PHE A 94 8.18 25.06 -6.96
CA PHE A 94 7.85 24.08 -5.92
C PHE A 94 8.69 24.28 -4.65
N LYS A 95 9.96 24.64 -4.76
CA LYS A 95 10.81 24.98 -3.61
C LYS A 95 10.31 26.24 -2.91
N GLU A 96 10.00 27.29 -3.67
CA GLU A 96 9.47 28.54 -3.13
C GLU A 96 8.11 28.33 -2.42
N GLU A 97 7.26 27.47 -2.98
CA GLU A 97 6.00 27.06 -2.34
C GLU A 97 6.22 26.31 -1.01
N LEU A 98 7.19 25.38 -0.97
CA LEU A 98 7.51 24.60 0.22
C LEU A 98 8.03 25.52 1.34
N GLU A 99 8.97 26.41 1.01
CA GLU A 99 9.53 27.38 1.96
C GLU A 99 8.44 28.31 2.52
N ARG A 100 7.48 28.75 1.69
CA ARG A 100 6.34 29.55 2.16
C ARG A 100 5.47 28.80 3.15
N GLN A 101 5.23 27.50 2.93
CA GLN A 101 4.47 26.66 3.86
C GLN A 101 5.20 26.42 5.18
N GLU A 102 6.53 26.28 5.14
CA GLU A 102 7.36 26.18 6.33
C GLU A 102 7.37 27.49 7.13
N GLN A 103 7.46 28.65 6.47
CA GLN A 103 7.35 29.96 7.12
C GLN A 103 5.96 30.18 7.76
N LEU A 104 4.89 29.73 7.10
CA LEU A 104 3.54 29.73 7.67
C LEU A 104 3.41 28.82 8.90
N LYS A 105 4.13 27.69 8.94
CA LYS A 105 4.20 26.82 10.12
C LYS A 105 5.03 27.44 11.26
N GLN A 106 6.18 28.03 10.96
CA GLN A 106 7.07 28.65 11.96
C GLN A 106 6.45 29.90 12.59
N SER A 107 5.71 30.71 11.84
CA SER A 107 4.95 31.84 12.40
C SER A 107 3.79 31.41 13.32
N GLY A 108 3.42 30.12 13.33
CA GLY A 108 2.51 29.52 14.30
C GLY A 108 3.16 29.11 15.62
N GLU A 109 4.50 29.16 15.74
CA GLU A 109 5.26 28.70 16.91
C GLU A 109 5.32 29.74 18.06
N GLY A 110 4.21 30.42 18.33
CA GLY A 110 3.98 31.09 19.63
C GLY A 110 3.65 30.10 20.76
N GLU A 111 4.06 28.84 20.62
CA GLU A 111 3.74 27.68 21.49
C GLU A 111 4.91 27.34 22.45
N SER A 112 6.05 28.03 22.37
CA SER A 112 7.27 27.75 23.14
C SER A 112 7.21 28.11 24.63
N ASP A 113 6.12 28.71 25.09
CA ASP A 113 5.96 29.21 26.47
C ASP A 113 4.79 28.51 27.20
N LEU A 114 4.42 27.31 26.74
CA LEU A 114 3.37 26.48 27.32
C LEU A 114 4.00 25.27 28.03
N PRO A 115 3.44 24.83 29.17
CA PRO A 115 3.94 23.65 29.86
C PRO A 115 3.77 22.39 29.00
N VAL A 116 4.56 21.36 29.28
CA VAL A 116 4.54 20.12 28.51
C VAL A 116 3.13 19.53 28.45
N GLY A 117 2.65 19.23 27.23
CA GLY A 117 1.31 18.68 26.99
C GLY A 117 0.20 19.72 26.82
N TRP A 118 0.48 21.03 26.89
CA TRP A 118 -0.48 22.09 26.55
C TRP A 118 -0.25 22.63 25.14
N LYS A 119 -1.34 22.80 24.39
CA LYS A 119 -1.36 23.37 23.04
C LYS A 119 -2.29 24.56 22.97
N ALA A 120 -1.83 25.65 22.37
CA ALA A 120 -2.67 26.82 22.10
C ALA A 120 -3.42 26.66 20.78
N TYR A 121 -4.70 26.99 20.80
CA TYR A 121 -5.54 27.03 19.62
C TYR A 121 -6.26 28.37 19.53
N THR A 122 -6.52 28.82 18.31
CA THR A 122 -7.32 30.02 18.05
C THR A 122 -8.74 29.58 17.70
N ALA A 123 -9.73 30.00 18.49
CA ALA A 123 -11.13 29.74 18.18
C ALA A 123 -11.61 30.62 17.01
N PRO A 124 -12.72 30.26 16.32
CA PRO A 124 -13.26 31.04 15.20
C PRO A 124 -13.62 32.49 15.55
N ASN A 125 -13.83 32.78 16.84
CA ASN A 125 -14.07 34.12 17.38
C ASN A 125 -12.78 34.94 17.61
N GLY A 126 -11.62 34.43 17.18
CA GLY A 126 -10.31 35.07 17.34
C GLY A 126 -9.70 34.97 18.74
N LYS A 127 -10.39 34.38 19.73
CA LYS A 127 -9.86 34.20 21.09
C LYS A 127 -8.97 32.95 21.16
N LYS A 128 -7.81 33.08 21.80
CA LYS A 128 -6.94 31.94 22.11
C LYS A 128 -7.51 31.13 23.28
N TYR A 129 -7.49 29.81 23.16
CA TYR A 129 -7.76 28.87 24.24
C TYR A 129 -6.63 27.84 24.33
N TYR A 130 -6.42 27.29 25.51
CA TYR A 130 -5.35 26.33 25.79
C TYR A 130 -5.97 24.97 26.06
N HIS A 131 -5.51 23.94 25.35
CA HIS A 131 -5.99 22.57 25.49
C HIS A 131 -4.85 21.67 25.97
N ASN A 132 -5.10 20.93 27.05
CA ASN A 132 -4.18 19.95 27.57
C ASN A 132 -4.42 18.60 26.90
N LEU A 133 -3.45 18.11 26.13
CA LEU A 133 -3.53 16.84 25.41
C LEU A 133 -3.49 15.61 26.34
N ALA A 134 -2.90 15.74 27.52
CA ALA A 134 -2.81 14.66 28.50
C ALA A 134 -4.11 14.45 29.30
N THR A 135 -4.83 15.53 29.60
CA THR A 135 -6.06 15.49 30.42
C THR A 135 -7.33 15.81 29.63
N ASN A 136 -7.22 16.17 28.35
CA ASN A 136 -8.28 16.66 27.47
C ASN A 136 -9.05 17.89 28.03
N LYS A 137 -8.47 18.64 28.97
CA LYS A 137 -9.08 19.85 29.54
C LYS A 137 -8.82 21.07 28.65
N THR A 138 -9.79 21.99 28.60
CA THR A 138 -9.67 23.29 27.91
C THR A 138 -9.80 24.43 28.90
N GLN A 139 -8.98 25.47 28.75
CA GLN A 139 -9.03 26.67 29.59
C GLN A 139 -8.71 27.94 28.81
N TRP A 140 -9.23 29.07 29.28
CA TRP A 140 -9.02 30.38 28.66
C TRP A 140 -7.78 31.12 29.19
N LYS A 141 -7.33 30.81 30.41
CA LYS A 141 -6.14 31.41 31.03
C LYS A 141 -4.90 30.61 30.62
N LYS A 142 -3.80 31.29 30.29
CA LYS A 142 -2.52 30.63 29.97
C LYS A 142 -2.05 29.81 31.18
N PRO A 143 -1.79 28.50 31.04
CA PRO A 143 -1.20 27.71 32.11
C PRO A 143 0.25 28.17 32.33
N GLU A 144 0.61 28.46 33.58
CA GLU A 144 2.00 28.76 33.94
C GLU A 144 2.83 27.48 33.98
N PRO A 145 4.14 27.54 33.69
CA PRO A 145 5.05 26.42 33.86
C PRO A 145 5.26 26.18 35.36
N GLU A 146 4.28 25.54 36.02
CA GLU A 146 4.40 25.17 37.43
C GLU A 146 5.30 23.93 37.56
N GLY A 147 6.59 24.19 37.76
CA GLY A 147 7.31 23.48 38.80
C GLY A 147 6.98 24.13 40.15
N THR A 148 5.81 23.85 40.74
CA THR A 148 5.51 23.84 42.20
C THR A 148 4.00 23.83 42.50
N ALA A 149 3.61 22.96 43.46
CA ALA A 149 2.31 22.86 44.17
C ALA A 149 1.11 22.29 43.36
N GLN A 150 0.28 21.36 43.84
CA GLN A 150 -0.26 21.07 45.19
C GLN A 150 -0.50 19.53 45.30
N ALA A 151 -0.01 18.89 46.37
CA ALA A 151 -0.75 18.47 47.58
C ALA A 151 -1.56 17.17 47.41
#